data_AF-A0A6M0GD17-F1
#
_entry.id   AF-A0A6M0GD17-F1
#
_cell.length_a   1.000
_cell.length_b   1.000
_cell.length_c   1.000
_cell.angle_alpha   90.00
_cell.angle_beta   90.00
_cell.angle_gamma   90.00
#
_symmetry.space_group_name_H-M   'P 1'
#
loop_
_entity.id
_entity.type
_entity.pdbx_description
1 polymer ?
#
loop_
_entity_poly.entity_id
_entity_poly.type
_entity_poly.pdbx_seq_one_letter_code
_entity_poly.pdbx_strand_id
1 'polypeptide(L)'
;MSSSKKEKKRDQRLFAALLVLNGVSGSTTISGAAQILPLAVGIPAGFIIQVMLLLLLSGSTAIHAPIRKWAAVIVLSLFSIHTSFFAYYGQMTKDSQEQIANDRAIEAHNNLVAQVLTPLKDDARSYKESAAHQRQLSEAEASEGITTGFLGRGPEARKFALKAKEFEAEYARREALIGEIEGKFNYKLEDLTPAQILAKDRKALALVPQEYRGDYTINRSQYVDEETDVDILTPYYKVKRSELPAISALGLAGIIDGLIIWLGTAIMIQQRTSLPEVLRKLKKFWANIIKVSGQTVTPELMPEDAKMLAIPLDTVMELGASSAVFLSYFYDAIDNGTGEINYTLLEETGKAIVFYKMLLDSMRKLGWVKLKEDNWYIKRNHYDQCTEWVIKEIHRLSKLETKNGHPGHPYKPLTIDVPSSSPQQGNKHQGLPGGSP
;
A
#
# COMPACT_ATOMS: atom_id res chain seq x y z
N MET A 1 37.16 -33.37 -55.45
CA MET A 1 36.03 -32.56 -54.95
C MET A 1 36.34 -32.13 -53.52
N SER A 2 36.86 -30.92 -53.34
CA SER A 2 37.13 -30.31 -52.04
C SER A 2 35.86 -29.58 -51.60
N SER A 3 35.11 -30.12 -50.63
CA SER A 3 34.01 -29.37 -50.03
C SER A 3 34.61 -28.31 -49.12
N SER A 4 34.60 -27.06 -49.58
CA SER A 4 34.84 -25.88 -48.76
C SER A 4 33.92 -25.93 -47.53
N LYS A 5 34.46 -26.35 -46.38
CA LYS A 5 33.84 -26.16 -45.07
C LYS A 5 33.78 -24.64 -44.86
N LYS A 6 32.65 -24.02 -45.21
CA LYS A 6 32.35 -22.65 -44.79
C LYS A 6 32.48 -22.59 -43.27
N GLU A 7 33.51 -21.92 -42.78
CA GLU A 7 33.64 -21.61 -41.36
C GLU A 7 32.36 -20.92 -40.90
N LYS A 8 31.72 -21.54 -39.90
CA LYS A 8 30.53 -21.02 -39.25
C LYS A 8 30.90 -19.74 -38.51
N LYS A 9 30.87 -18.59 -39.19
CA LYS A 9 31.12 -17.29 -38.56
C LYS A 9 29.99 -17.01 -37.57
N ARG A 10 30.33 -16.97 -36.29
CA ARG A 10 29.41 -16.68 -35.19
C ARG A 10 28.83 -15.27 -35.36
N ASP A 11 27.51 -15.13 -35.23
CA ASP A 11 26.87 -13.81 -35.27
C ASP A 11 27.25 -13.03 -34.00
N GLN A 12 28.22 -12.12 -34.15
CA GLN A 12 28.75 -11.29 -33.06
C GLN A 12 27.66 -10.41 -32.44
N ARG A 13 26.63 -10.03 -33.19
CA ARG A 13 25.54 -9.18 -32.67
C ARG A 13 24.61 -9.96 -31.75
N LEU A 14 24.25 -11.19 -32.13
CA LEU A 14 23.48 -12.07 -31.25
C LEU A 14 24.26 -12.44 -29.99
N PHE A 15 25.56 -12.66 -30.11
CA PHE A 15 26.41 -12.91 -28.94
C PHE A 15 26.50 -11.71 -28.00
N ALA A 16 26.65 -10.48 -28.54
CA ALA A 16 26.63 -9.28 -27.72
C ALA A 16 25.28 -9.09 -27.00
N ALA A 17 24.16 -9.34 -27.69
CA ALA A 17 22.83 -9.31 -27.07
C ALA A 17 22.67 -10.37 -25.96
N LEU A 18 23.24 -11.57 -26.14
CA LEU A 18 23.26 -12.61 -25.11
C LEU A 18 24.03 -12.16 -23.88
N LEU A 19 25.19 -11.51 -24.07
CA LEU A 19 26.04 -11.04 -22.99
C LEU A 19 25.34 -9.94 -22.18
N VAL A 20 24.67 -8.99 -22.84
CA VAL A 20 23.89 -7.94 -22.16
C VAL A 20 22.73 -8.55 -21.36
N LEU A 21 21.93 -9.44 -21.96
CA LEU A 21 20.81 -10.07 -21.26
C LEU A 21 21.27 -10.95 -20.10
N ASN A 22 22.35 -11.71 -20.28
CA ASN A 22 22.95 -12.52 -19.23
C ASN A 22 23.54 -11.66 -18.10
N GLY A 23 24.06 -10.46 -18.41
CA GLY A 23 24.48 -9.50 -17.38
C GLY A 23 23.31 -8.99 -16.53
N VAL A 24 22.18 -8.65 -17.17
CA VAL A 24 20.96 -8.22 -16.45
C VAL A 24 20.38 -9.35 -15.61
N SER A 25 20.15 -10.53 -16.20
CA SER A 25 19.70 -11.74 -15.48
C SER A 25 20.69 -12.16 -14.39
N GLY A 26 21.98 -11.93 -14.63
CA GLY A 26 23.03 -12.25 -13.68
C GLY A 26 22.99 -11.40 -12.42
N SER A 27 22.78 -10.09 -12.58
CA SER A 27 22.60 -9.18 -11.45
C SER A 27 21.42 -9.60 -10.57
N THR A 28 20.29 -9.97 -11.17
CA THR A 28 19.08 -10.37 -10.43
C THR A 28 19.18 -11.77 -9.84
N THR A 29 19.85 -12.69 -10.52
CA THR A 29 20.14 -14.03 -10.00
C THR A 29 21.08 -13.98 -8.80
N ILE A 30 22.12 -13.15 -8.85
CA ILE A 30 23.04 -12.94 -7.72
C ILE A 30 22.29 -12.30 -6.54
N SER A 31 21.51 -11.24 -6.81
CA SER A 31 20.76 -10.53 -5.76
C SER A 31 19.73 -11.44 -5.10
N GLY A 32 19.01 -12.25 -5.87
CA GLY A 32 18.02 -13.19 -5.34
C GLY A 32 18.64 -14.39 -4.65
N ALA A 33 19.76 -14.91 -5.14
CA ALA A 33 20.50 -15.96 -4.44
C ALA A 33 21.04 -15.47 -3.08
N ALA A 34 21.42 -14.19 -2.98
CA ALA A 34 21.81 -13.55 -1.74
C ALA A 34 20.64 -13.30 -0.76
N GLN A 35 19.40 -13.31 -1.24
CA GLN A 35 18.20 -13.27 -0.39
C GLN A 35 17.88 -14.67 0.16
N ILE A 36 18.04 -15.72 -0.64
CA ILE A 36 17.67 -17.09 -0.27
C ILE A 36 18.76 -17.79 0.57
N LEU A 37 20.03 -17.51 0.29
CA LEU A 37 21.18 -18.18 0.90
C LEU A 37 22.05 -17.18 1.64
N PRO A 38 22.85 -17.63 2.65
CA PRO A 38 23.85 -16.78 3.28
C PRO A 38 24.73 -16.09 2.24
N LEU A 39 25.03 -14.80 2.43
CA LEU A 39 25.76 -13.97 1.46
C LEU A 39 27.03 -14.64 0.91
N ALA A 40 27.78 -15.34 1.78
CA ALA A 40 29.00 -16.07 1.44
C ALA A 40 28.79 -17.22 0.44
N VAL A 41 27.57 -17.74 0.33
CA VAL A 41 27.19 -18.84 -0.56
C VAL A 41 26.33 -18.33 -1.72
N GLY A 42 25.37 -17.43 -1.45
CA GLY A 42 24.43 -16.92 -2.42
C GLY A 42 25.08 -16.18 -3.58
N ILE A 43 26.03 -15.27 -3.29
CA ILE A 43 26.71 -14.49 -4.33
C ILE A 43 27.54 -15.40 -5.26
N PRO A 44 28.42 -16.29 -4.76
CA PRO A 44 29.14 -17.24 -5.62
C PRO A 44 28.22 -18.17 -6.40
N ALA A 45 27.14 -18.68 -5.78
CA ALA A 45 26.20 -19.58 -6.44
C ALA A 45 25.50 -18.91 -7.62
N GLY A 46 24.97 -17.69 -7.43
CA GLY A 46 24.33 -16.93 -8.49
C GLY A 46 25.30 -16.62 -9.65
N PHE A 47 26.53 -16.25 -9.33
CA PHE A 47 27.57 -16.00 -10.33
C PHE A 47 27.91 -17.28 -11.13
N ILE A 48 28.10 -18.41 -10.46
CA ILE A 48 28.40 -19.70 -11.10
C ILE A 48 27.27 -20.13 -12.04
N ILE A 49 26.01 -20.04 -11.60
CA ILE A 49 24.83 -20.38 -12.42
C ILE A 49 24.86 -19.60 -13.73
N GLN A 50 25.15 -18.31 -13.66
CA GLN A 50 25.10 -17.40 -14.80
C GLN A 50 26.26 -17.58 -15.77
N VAL A 51 27.48 -17.75 -15.24
CA VAL A 51 28.64 -18.09 -16.06
C VAL A 51 28.43 -19.43 -16.77
N MET A 52 27.89 -20.44 -16.08
CA MET A 52 27.60 -21.74 -16.68
C MET A 52 26.51 -21.65 -17.77
N LEU A 53 25.42 -20.91 -17.53
CA LEU A 53 24.39 -20.66 -18.53
C LEU A 53 24.97 -19.97 -19.77
N LEU A 54 25.80 -18.93 -19.58
CA LEU A 54 26.46 -18.23 -20.67
C LEU A 54 27.38 -19.17 -21.47
N LEU A 55 28.19 -19.99 -20.80
CA LEU A 55 29.10 -20.94 -21.46
C LEU A 55 28.35 -22.02 -22.23
N LEU A 56 27.22 -22.50 -21.72
CA LEU A 56 26.38 -23.49 -22.40
C LEU A 56 25.68 -22.85 -23.60
N LEU A 57 25.01 -21.71 -23.42
CA LEU A 57 24.23 -21.04 -24.47
C LEU A 57 25.11 -20.40 -25.56
N SER A 58 26.32 -20.00 -25.21
CA SER A 58 27.30 -19.49 -26.16
C SER A 58 27.83 -20.58 -27.12
N GLY A 59 27.53 -21.86 -26.89
CA GLY A 59 28.04 -22.95 -27.74
C GLY A 59 29.53 -23.25 -27.53
N SER A 60 30.15 -22.65 -26.52
CA SER A 60 31.58 -22.82 -26.21
C SER A 60 31.88 -24.14 -25.50
N THR A 61 30.86 -24.76 -24.90
CA THR A 61 30.99 -25.98 -24.09
C THR A 61 29.95 -27.05 -24.46
N ALA A 62 30.25 -28.30 -24.10
CA ALA A 62 29.38 -29.47 -24.26
C ALA A 62 28.85 -29.73 -25.69
N ILE A 63 29.65 -29.40 -26.72
CA ILE A 63 29.29 -29.55 -28.14
C ILE A 63 28.98 -31.00 -28.50
N HIS A 64 29.70 -31.95 -27.91
CA HIS A 64 29.58 -33.39 -28.22
C HIS A 64 28.49 -34.12 -27.43
N ALA A 65 27.79 -33.44 -26.51
CA ALA A 65 26.77 -34.04 -25.64
C ALA A 65 25.50 -33.16 -25.60
N PRO A 66 24.73 -33.07 -26.71
CA PRO A 66 23.64 -32.12 -26.85
C PRO A 66 22.52 -32.34 -25.82
N ILE A 67 22.20 -33.60 -25.49
CA ILE A 67 21.17 -33.93 -24.50
C ILE A 67 21.58 -33.44 -23.10
N ARG A 68 22.80 -33.76 -22.66
CA ARG A 68 23.31 -33.34 -21.34
C ARG A 68 23.43 -31.83 -21.25
N LYS A 69 23.84 -31.18 -22.33
CA LYS A 69 23.88 -29.72 -22.44
C LYS A 69 22.50 -29.10 -22.21
N TRP A 70 21.48 -29.54 -22.95
CA TRP A 70 20.13 -28.99 -22.82
C TRP A 70 19.50 -29.29 -21.46
N ALA A 71 19.76 -30.48 -20.89
CA ALA A 71 19.37 -30.77 -19.52
C ALA A 71 20.01 -29.79 -18.51
N ALA A 72 21.31 -29.52 -18.63
CA ALA A 72 22.00 -28.54 -17.78
C ALA A 72 21.46 -27.12 -17.96
N VAL A 73 21.16 -26.70 -19.21
CA VAL A 73 20.53 -25.40 -19.48
C VAL A 73 19.17 -25.32 -18.79
N ILE A 74 18.30 -26.32 -18.93
CA ILE A 74 16.97 -26.32 -18.28
C ILE A 74 17.11 -26.20 -16.76
N VAL A 75 17.97 -27.02 -16.15
CA VAL A 75 18.15 -27.02 -14.68
C VAL A 75 18.69 -25.66 -14.21
N LEU A 76 19.76 -25.15 -14.82
CA LEU A 76 20.34 -23.88 -14.42
C LEU A 76 19.40 -22.70 -14.67
N SER A 77 18.61 -22.74 -15.74
CA SER A 77 17.59 -21.72 -16.02
C SER A 77 16.47 -21.76 -14.99
N LEU A 78 16.04 -22.92 -14.50
CA LEU A 78 15.06 -23.00 -13.41
C LEU A 78 15.59 -22.36 -12.12
N PHE A 79 16.86 -22.60 -11.78
CA PHE A 79 17.51 -21.94 -10.64
C PHE A 79 17.64 -20.42 -10.84
N SER A 80 18.00 -19.99 -12.05
CA SER A 80 18.08 -18.57 -12.43
C SER A 80 16.72 -17.87 -12.32
N ILE A 81 15.64 -18.50 -12.80
CA ILE A 81 14.27 -17.98 -12.70
C ILE A 81 13.85 -17.90 -11.24
N HIS A 82 14.09 -18.96 -10.46
CA HIS A 82 13.75 -19.01 -9.05
C HIS A 82 14.45 -17.90 -8.27
N THR A 83 15.76 -17.74 -8.41
CA THR A 83 16.52 -16.69 -7.72
C THR A 83 16.11 -15.30 -8.21
N SER A 84 16.00 -15.06 -9.52
CA SER A 84 15.58 -13.77 -10.05
C SER A 84 14.16 -13.39 -9.62
N PHE A 85 13.26 -14.35 -9.48
CA PHE A 85 11.90 -14.12 -8.97
C PHE A 85 11.92 -13.49 -7.57
N PHE A 86 12.76 -13.98 -6.67
CA PHE A 86 12.95 -13.39 -5.34
C PHE A 86 13.43 -11.94 -5.42
N ALA A 87 14.46 -11.69 -6.23
CA ALA A 87 15.01 -10.36 -6.40
C ALA A 87 13.96 -9.36 -6.90
N TYR A 88 13.20 -9.73 -7.93
CA TYR A 88 12.14 -8.88 -8.48
C TYR A 88 10.99 -8.68 -7.50
N TYR A 89 10.58 -9.73 -6.79
CA TYR A 89 9.52 -9.62 -5.81
C TYR A 89 9.92 -8.66 -4.69
N GLY A 90 11.10 -8.85 -4.09
CA GLY A 90 11.62 -7.97 -3.05
C GLY A 90 11.74 -6.51 -3.51
N GLN A 91 12.16 -6.26 -4.76
CA GLN A 91 12.19 -4.90 -5.32
C GLN A 91 10.80 -4.28 -5.47
N MET A 92 9.80 -5.08 -5.88
CA MET A 92 8.43 -4.60 -6.08
C MET A 92 7.67 -4.40 -4.76
N THR A 93 8.05 -5.10 -3.70
CA THR A 93 7.35 -5.05 -2.40
C THR A 93 8.07 -4.23 -1.34
N LYS A 94 9.31 -3.80 -1.57
CA LYS A 94 10.14 -3.14 -0.57
C LYS A 94 9.43 -1.98 0.14
N ASP A 95 8.94 -1.01 -0.63
CA ASP A 95 8.33 0.20 -0.07
C ASP A 95 7.02 -0.12 0.66
N SER A 96 6.22 -1.04 0.12
CA SER A 96 4.95 -1.47 0.73
C SER A 96 5.18 -2.28 2.01
N GLN A 97 6.17 -3.17 2.04
CA GLN A 97 6.49 -3.98 3.21
C GLN A 97 7.11 -3.14 4.32
N GLU A 98 8.00 -2.21 3.99
CA GLU A 98 8.56 -1.26 4.96
C GLU A 98 7.45 -0.39 5.57
N GLN A 99 6.52 0.10 4.74
CA GLN A 99 5.38 0.88 5.23
C GLN A 99 4.45 0.04 6.12
N ILE A 100 4.05 -1.17 5.69
CA ILE A 100 3.20 -2.08 6.48
C ILE A 100 3.86 -2.44 7.80
N ALA A 101 5.17 -2.69 7.81
CA ALA A 101 5.90 -3.01 9.03
C ALA A 101 5.96 -1.81 9.99
N ASN A 102 6.14 -0.60 9.45
CA ASN A 102 6.10 0.63 10.25
C ASN A 102 4.70 0.89 10.83
N ASP A 103 3.65 0.79 10.01
CA ASP A 103 2.27 0.99 10.44
C ASP A 103 1.90 0.00 11.55
N ARG A 104 2.27 -1.27 11.39
CA ARG A 104 2.04 -2.30 12.41
C ARG A 104 2.77 -2.00 13.72
N ALA A 105 4.03 -1.56 13.66
CA ALA A 105 4.79 -1.19 14.85
C ALA A 105 4.23 0.06 15.54
N ILE A 106 3.73 1.03 14.77
CA ILE A 106 3.03 2.22 15.29
C ILE A 106 1.73 1.80 15.98
N GLU A 107 0.94 0.92 15.37
CA GLU A 107 -0.29 0.39 15.96
C GLU A 107 0.00 -0.36 17.27
N ALA A 108 1.03 -1.21 17.30
CA ALA A 108 1.44 -1.92 18.51
C ALA A 108 1.89 -0.97 19.62
N HIS A 109 2.65 0.08 19.29
CA HIS A 109 3.01 1.13 20.22
C HIS A 109 1.78 1.87 20.78
N ASN A 110 0.84 2.27 19.92
CA ASN A 110 -0.39 2.93 20.34
C ASN A 110 -1.24 2.05 21.25
N ASN A 111 -1.31 0.75 20.96
CA ASN A 111 -2.00 -0.23 21.81
C ASN A 111 -1.32 -0.36 23.19
N LEU A 112 0.00 -0.37 23.24
CA LEU A 112 0.75 -0.35 24.50
C LEU A 112 0.45 0.92 25.31
N VAL A 113 0.48 2.10 24.67
CA VAL A 113 0.15 3.38 25.33
C VAL A 113 -1.29 3.34 25.86
N ALA A 114 -2.23 2.89 25.05
CA ALA A 114 -3.65 2.81 25.41
C ALA A 114 -3.94 1.83 26.55
N GLN A 115 -3.20 0.72 26.65
CA GLN A 115 -3.44 -0.29 27.68
C GLN A 115 -2.68 -0.04 28.98
N VAL A 116 -1.57 0.70 28.94
CA VAL A 116 -0.68 0.85 30.09
C VAL A 116 -0.61 2.29 30.58
N LEU A 117 -0.37 3.25 29.68
CA LEU A 117 -0.18 4.66 30.07
C LEU A 117 -1.50 5.39 30.24
N THR A 118 -2.49 5.15 29.38
CA THR A 118 -3.80 5.81 29.44
C THR A 118 -4.55 5.51 30.74
N PRO A 119 -4.66 4.25 31.20
CA PRO A 119 -5.35 3.95 32.46
C PRO A 119 -4.71 4.62 33.67
N LEU A 120 -3.37 4.69 33.71
CA LEU A 120 -2.65 5.41 34.76
C LEU A 120 -2.98 6.90 34.79
N LYS A 121 -3.09 7.53 33.60
CA LYS A 121 -3.48 8.94 33.48
C LYS A 121 -4.94 9.17 33.89
N ASP A 122 -5.83 8.27 33.51
CA ASP A 122 -7.25 8.35 33.85
C ASP A 122 -7.48 8.13 35.35
N ASP A 123 -6.76 7.19 35.97
CA ASP A 123 -6.75 7.01 37.41
C ASP A 123 -6.29 8.28 38.12
N ALA A 124 -5.15 8.85 37.70
CA ALA A 124 -4.66 10.12 38.28
C ALA A 124 -5.71 11.23 38.15
N ARG A 125 -6.39 11.35 37.01
CA ARG A 125 -7.47 12.32 36.81
C ARG A 125 -8.64 12.08 37.77
N SER A 126 -9.06 10.83 37.95
CA SER A 126 -10.13 10.46 38.87
C SER A 126 -9.82 10.87 40.32
N TYR A 127 -8.58 10.70 40.77
CA TYR A 127 -8.15 11.17 42.10
C TYR A 127 -8.18 12.69 42.22
N LYS A 128 -7.77 13.42 41.17
CA LYS A 128 -7.85 14.88 41.12
C LYS A 128 -9.28 15.41 41.22
N GLU A 129 -10.20 14.80 40.46
CA GLU A 129 -11.62 15.14 40.49
C GLU A 129 -12.25 14.79 41.85
N SER A 130 -11.92 13.62 42.42
CA SER A 130 -12.37 13.21 43.75
C SER A 130 -11.88 14.15 44.84
N ALA A 131 -10.63 14.61 44.78
CA ALA A 131 -10.10 15.63 45.69
C ALA A 131 -10.89 16.94 45.59
N ALA A 132 -11.14 17.43 44.38
CA ALA A 132 -11.90 18.65 44.15
C ALA A 132 -13.33 18.55 44.68
N HIS A 133 -14.01 17.43 44.44
CA HIS A 133 -15.35 17.17 44.96
C HIS A 133 -15.38 17.12 46.49
N GLN A 134 -14.43 16.45 47.14
CA GLN A 134 -14.35 16.41 48.60
C GLN A 134 -14.06 17.79 49.21
N ARG A 135 -13.27 18.65 48.54
CA ARG A 135 -13.09 20.05 48.96
C ARG A 135 -14.39 20.83 48.87
N GLN A 136 -15.13 20.70 47.78
CA GLN A 136 -16.43 21.36 47.61
C GLN A 136 -17.42 20.93 48.69
N LEU A 137 -17.50 19.62 49.00
CA LEU A 137 -18.33 19.13 50.10
C LEU A 137 -17.89 19.68 51.46
N SER A 138 -16.58 19.76 51.71
CA SER A 138 -16.06 20.37 52.93
C SER A 138 -16.42 21.85 53.05
N GLU A 139 -16.42 22.59 51.95
CA GLU A 139 -16.75 24.01 51.92
C GLU A 139 -18.25 24.22 52.11
N ALA A 140 -19.08 23.49 51.37
CA ALA A 140 -20.53 23.51 51.49
C ALA A 140 -21.01 23.10 52.90
N GLU A 141 -20.41 22.08 53.50
CA GLU A 141 -20.71 21.72 54.90
C GLU A 141 -20.34 22.86 55.86
N ALA A 142 -19.24 23.57 55.61
CA ALA A 142 -18.82 24.66 56.48
C ALA A 142 -19.64 25.96 56.28
N SER A 143 -20.13 26.23 55.07
CA SER A 143 -20.87 27.46 54.74
C SER A 143 -22.38 27.32 54.87
N GLU A 144 -22.91 26.12 54.67
CA GLU A 144 -24.35 25.87 54.56
C GLU A 144 -24.83 24.76 55.51
N GLY A 145 -23.93 23.97 56.10
CA GLY A 145 -24.32 22.86 56.98
C GLY A 145 -25.11 21.78 56.25
N ILE A 146 -24.77 21.47 54.99
CA ILE A 146 -25.56 20.60 54.11
C ILE A 146 -25.92 19.23 54.70
N THR A 147 -25.11 18.71 55.62
CA THR A 147 -25.30 17.39 56.27
C THR A 147 -25.73 17.55 57.72
N THR A 148 -25.10 18.46 58.47
CA THR A 148 -25.31 18.58 59.93
C THR A 148 -26.25 19.72 60.34
N GLY A 149 -26.56 20.65 59.45
CA GLY A 149 -27.32 21.87 59.71
C GLY A 149 -26.57 22.94 60.51
N PHE A 150 -25.30 22.70 60.85
CA PHE A 150 -24.49 23.63 61.64
C PHE A 150 -23.48 24.36 60.75
N LEU A 151 -23.39 25.67 60.94
CA LEU A 151 -22.42 26.52 60.25
C LEU A 151 -21.03 26.40 60.88
N GLY A 152 -20.00 26.46 60.04
CA GLY A 152 -18.59 26.41 60.41
C GLY A 152 -17.92 25.05 60.19
N ARG A 153 -16.60 24.99 60.37
CA ARG A 153 -15.80 23.76 60.15
C ARG A 153 -15.95 22.75 61.30
N GLY A 154 -17.14 22.16 61.38
CA GLY A 154 -17.47 21.05 62.27
C GLY A 154 -16.75 19.74 61.90
N PRO A 155 -17.00 18.65 62.65
CA PRO A 155 -16.35 17.37 62.45
C PRO A 155 -16.52 16.79 61.03
N GLU A 156 -17.71 16.91 60.43
CA GLU A 156 -18.00 16.39 59.08
C GLU A 156 -17.24 17.17 57.99
N ALA A 157 -17.25 18.51 58.03
CA ALA A 157 -16.43 19.33 57.13
C ALA A 157 -14.94 18.95 57.24
N ARG A 158 -14.43 18.68 58.44
CA ARG A 158 -13.03 18.22 58.63
C ARG A 158 -12.79 16.82 58.05
N LYS A 159 -13.76 15.90 58.11
CA LYS A 159 -13.65 14.58 57.47
C LYS A 159 -13.55 14.70 55.95
N PHE A 160 -14.40 15.52 55.32
CA PHE A 160 -14.31 15.78 53.87
C PHE A 160 -12.98 16.42 53.50
N ALA A 161 -12.51 17.41 54.27
CA ALA A 161 -11.19 18.01 54.06
C ALA A 161 -10.03 17.01 54.20
N LEU A 162 -10.13 16.05 55.13
CA LEU A 162 -9.12 15.02 55.32
C LEU A 162 -9.10 14.04 54.13
N LYS A 163 -10.27 13.58 53.66
CA LYS A 163 -10.39 12.76 52.44
C LYS A 163 -9.87 13.49 51.20
N ALA A 164 -10.13 14.79 51.06
CA ALA A 164 -9.56 15.58 49.97
C ALA A 164 -8.02 15.54 49.99
N LYS A 165 -7.40 15.70 51.16
CA LYS A 165 -5.93 15.60 51.30
C LYS A 165 -5.39 14.22 50.96
N GLU A 166 -6.10 13.16 51.34
CA GLU A 166 -5.73 11.78 50.96
C GLU A 166 -5.72 11.62 49.43
N PHE A 167 -6.79 12.07 48.75
CA PHE A 167 -6.86 12.04 47.29
C PHE A 167 -5.80 12.92 46.60
N GLU A 168 -5.45 14.07 47.17
CA GLU A 168 -4.37 14.92 46.66
C GLU A 168 -3.00 14.26 46.77
N ALA A 169 -2.72 13.59 47.90
CA ALA A 169 -1.48 12.86 48.08
C ALA A 169 -1.37 11.68 47.09
N GLU A 170 -2.48 10.99 46.85
CA GLU A 170 -2.59 9.93 45.83
C GLU A 170 -2.41 10.45 44.40
N TYR A 171 -3.02 11.59 44.06
CA TYR A 171 -2.82 12.26 42.78
C TYR A 171 -1.35 12.64 42.59
N ALA A 172 -0.73 13.30 43.57
CA ALA A 172 0.66 13.75 43.48
C ALA A 172 1.64 12.58 43.27
N ARG A 173 1.39 11.43 43.93
CA ARG A 173 2.18 10.21 43.72
C ARG A 173 2.07 9.69 42.28
N ARG A 174 0.85 9.63 41.74
CA ARG A 174 0.62 9.17 40.36
C ARG A 174 1.14 10.16 39.32
N GLU A 175 0.97 11.45 39.53
CA GLU A 175 1.48 12.51 38.66
C GLU A 175 3.02 12.46 38.55
N ALA A 176 3.72 12.25 39.67
CA ALA A 176 5.17 12.06 39.68
C ALA A 176 5.59 10.83 38.86
N LEU A 177 4.90 9.70 39.04
CA LEU A 177 5.15 8.47 38.27
C LEU A 177 4.91 8.70 36.77
N ILE A 178 3.80 9.32 36.39
CA ILE A 178 3.49 9.67 35.00
C ILE A 178 4.62 10.53 34.41
N GLY A 179 5.08 11.55 35.13
CA GLY A 179 6.17 12.42 34.69
C GLY A 179 7.49 11.66 34.45
N GLU A 180 7.77 10.61 35.22
CA GLU A 180 8.95 9.77 35.05
C GLU A 180 8.87 8.87 33.81
N ILE A 181 7.69 8.27 33.56
CA ILE A 181 7.53 7.26 32.51
C ILE A 181 7.06 7.84 31.17
N GLU A 182 6.31 8.93 31.14
CA GLU A 182 5.66 9.46 29.93
C GLU A 182 6.67 9.79 28.83
N GLY A 183 7.82 10.37 29.21
CA GLY A 183 8.92 10.65 28.28
C GLY A 183 9.56 9.40 27.67
N LYS A 184 9.29 8.21 28.21
CA LYS A 184 9.76 6.92 27.66
C LYS A 184 8.81 6.34 26.63
N PHE A 185 7.53 6.73 26.67
CA PHE A 185 6.54 6.38 25.65
C PHE A 185 6.48 7.44 24.55
N ASN A 186 6.80 8.70 24.84
CA ASN A 186 6.71 9.78 23.87
C ASN A 186 8.02 9.97 23.08
N TYR A 187 8.12 9.33 21.92
CA TYR A 187 9.21 9.51 20.97
C TYR A 187 8.69 9.51 19.53
N LYS A 188 9.44 10.16 18.62
CA LYS A 188 9.12 10.16 17.19
C LYS A 188 9.18 8.74 16.65
N LEU A 189 8.06 8.24 16.14
CA LEU A 189 7.92 6.89 15.61
C LEU A 189 8.41 6.81 14.17
N GLU A 190 8.28 7.90 13.43
CA GLU A 190 8.55 8.00 11.99
C GLU A 190 10.03 7.82 11.63
N ASP A 191 10.92 8.12 12.59
CA ASP A 191 12.38 8.02 12.43
C ASP A 191 12.94 6.65 12.89
N LEU A 192 12.06 5.72 13.31
CA LEU A 192 12.48 4.46 13.94
C LEU A 192 12.05 3.25 13.13
N THR A 193 12.94 2.28 13.05
CA THR A 193 12.63 0.95 12.52
C THR A 193 11.72 0.19 13.50
N PRO A 194 10.89 -0.77 13.02
CA PRO A 194 10.02 -1.58 13.88
C PRO A 194 10.74 -2.27 15.04
N ALA A 195 11.97 -2.74 14.80
CA ALA A 195 12.82 -3.34 15.83
C ALA A 195 13.27 -2.33 16.90
N GLN A 196 13.53 -1.08 16.52
CA GLN A 196 13.87 -0.01 17.46
C GLN A 196 12.66 0.42 18.29
N ILE A 197 11.45 0.48 17.69
CA ILE A 197 10.20 0.75 18.40
C ILE A 197 9.98 -0.34 19.46
N LEU A 198 10.04 -1.62 19.06
CA LEU A 198 9.94 -2.76 19.97
C LEU A 198 10.93 -2.68 21.15
N ALA A 199 12.18 -2.33 20.88
CA ALA A 199 13.20 -2.22 21.91
C ALA A 199 12.94 -1.06 22.89
N LYS A 200 12.44 0.08 22.38
CA LYS A 200 12.05 1.22 23.22
C LYS A 200 10.81 0.91 24.05
N ASP A 201 9.79 0.30 23.46
CA ASP A 201 8.56 -0.10 24.14
C ASP A 201 8.82 -1.10 25.26
N ARG A 202 9.70 -2.09 25.04
CA ARG A 202 10.12 -3.02 26.11
C ARG A 202 10.80 -2.30 27.27
N LYS A 203 11.62 -1.28 26.99
CA LYS A 203 12.27 -0.47 28.02
C LYS A 203 11.27 0.41 28.77
N ALA A 204 10.34 1.03 28.05
CA ALA A 204 9.28 1.85 28.64
C ALA A 204 8.39 1.01 29.55
N LEU A 205 7.93 -0.16 29.07
CA LEU A 205 7.11 -1.09 29.83
C LEU A 205 7.82 -1.65 31.09
N ALA A 206 9.14 -1.81 31.06
CA ALA A 206 9.91 -2.26 32.21
C ALA A 206 9.97 -1.23 33.36
N LEU A 207 9.69 0.04 33.08
CA LEU A 207 9.64 1.11 34.08
C LEU A 207 8.24 1.29 34.70
N VAL A 208 7.22 0.68 34.11
CA VAL A 208 5.85 0.75 34.63
C VAL A 208 5.71 -0.23 35.81
N PRO A 209 5.19 0.22 36.98
CA PRO A 209 4.93 -0.66 38.11
C PRO A 209 3.99 -1.81 37.75
N GLN A 210 4.22 -2.98 38.36
CA GLN A 210 3.45 -4.21 38.11
C GLN A 210 1.94 -3.99 38.27
N GLU A 211 1.52 -3.15 39.21
CA GLU A 211 0.11 -2.84 39.49
C GLU A 211 -0.63 -2.21 38.28
N TYR A 212 0.06 -1.42 37.45
CA TYR A 212 -0.52 -0.79 36.26
C TYR A 212 -0.23 -1.57 34.98
N ARG A 213 0.89 -2.31 34.96
CA ARG A 213 1.25 -3.18 33.83
C ARG A 213 0.36 -4.42 33.74
N GLY A 214 -0.09 -4.96 34.89
CA GLY A 214 -0.77 -6.24 34.96
C GLY A 214 0.04 -7.35 34.30
N ASP A 215 -0.64 -8.18 33.51
CA ASP A 215 -0.02 -9.26 32.73
C ASP A 215 0.35 -8.84 31.29
N TYR A 216 0.39 -7.53 31.00
CA TYR A 216 0.70 -7.06 29.65
C TYR A 216 2.13 -7.48 29.23
N THR A 217 2.18 -8.25 28.15
CA THR A 217 3.43 -8.71 27.51
C THR A 217 3.48 -8.24 26.06
N ILE A 218 4.60 -7.64 25.69
CA ILE A 218 4.86 -7.26 24.30
C ILE A 218 5.21 -8.51 23.48
N ASN A 219 4.37 -8.84 22.50
CA ASN A 219 4.67 -9.91 21.55
C ASN A 219 5.51 -9.36 20.38
N ARG A 220 6.57 -10.09 19.99
CA ARG A 220 7.45 -9.68 18.89
C ARG A 220 6.68 -9.61 17.56
N SER A 221 5.74 -10.54 17.33
CA SER A 221 4.95 -10.62 16.10
C SER A 221 4.08 -9.38 15.82
N GLN A 222 3.73 -8.63 16.86
CA GLN A 222 3.00 -7.37 16.74
C GLN A 222 3.86 -6.23 16.16
N TYR A 223 5.19 -6.36 16.22
CA TYR A 223 6.12 -5.33 15.75
C TYR A 223 6.88 -5.77 14.51
N VAL A 224 7.27 -7.04 14.45
CA VAL A 224 8.07 -7.59 13.37
C VAL A 224 7.33 -8.78 12.80
N ASP A 225 7.18 -8.79 11.48
CA ASP A 225 6.49 -9.87 10.80
C ASP A 225 7.32 -11.17 10.81
N GLU A 226 6.90 -12.11 11.66
CA GLU A 226 7.55 -13.43 11.82
C GLU A 226 7.46 -14.29 10.56
N GLU A 227 6.47 -14.06 9.67
CA GLU A 227 6.36 -14.79 8.40
C GLU A 227 7.43 -14.37 7.39
N THR A 228 8.08 -13.23 7.62
CA THR A 228 9.21 -12.77 6.78
C THR A 228 10.51 -13.51 7.09
N ASP A 229 10.59 -14.24 8.21
CA ASP A 229 11.77 -15.06 8.57
C ASP A 229 11.83 -16.40 7.80
N VAL A 230 10.73 -16.87 7.18
CA VAL A 230 10.72 -18.09 6.34
C VAL A 230 10.65 -17.72 4.85
N ASP A 231 11.71 -17.06 4.41
CA ASP A 231 11.82 -16.34 3.14
C ASP A 231 11.55 -17.22 1.89
N ILE A 232 12.04 -18.47 1.88
CA ILE A 232 12.21 -19.31 0.67
C ILE A 232 10.90 -19.73 -0.03
N LEU A 233 9.75 -19.68 0.65
CA LEU A 233 8.46 -20.05 0.04
C LEU A 233 7.45 -18.90 -0.03
N THR A 234 7.74 -17.77 0.61
CA THR A 234 6.81 -16.65 0.74
C THR A 234 6.36 -16.14 -0.63
N PRO A 235 7.25 -15.85 -1.60
CA PRO A 235 6.81 -15.40 -2.92
C PRO A 235 5.91 -16.42 -3.65
N TYR A 236 6.07 -17.72 -3.42
CA TYR A 236 5.24 -18.76 -4.04
C TYR A 236 3.82 -18.83 -3.45
N TYR A 237 3.69 -18.69 -2.13
CA TYR A 237 2.37 -18.57 -1.51
C TYR A 237 1.66 -17.30 -2.00
N LYS A 238 2.42 -16.23 -2.24
CA LYS A 238 1.92 -14.96 -2.76
C LYS A 238 1.45 -15.07 -4.21
N VAL A 239 2.17 -15.82 -5.05
CA VAL A 239 1.68 -16.21 -6.40
C VAL A 239 0.40 -17.04 -6.31
N LYS A 240 0.32 -18.01 -5.39
CA LYS A 240 -0.89 -18.84 -5.20
C LYS A 240 -2.11 -18.02 -4.75
N ARG A 241 -1.88 -16.94 -3.99
CA ARG A 241 -2.90 -15.96 -3.56
C ARG A 241 -3.21 -14.91 -4.64
N SER A 242 -2.62 -15.02 -5.82
CA SER A 242 -2.78 -14.10 -6.93
C SER A 242 -2.32 -12.67 -6.66
N GLU A 243 -1.34 -12.47 -5.77
CA GLU A 243 -0.82 -11.12 -5.51
C GLU A 243 -0.03 -10.61 -6.74
N LEU A 244 -0.46 -9.46 -7.28
CA LEU A 244 0.07 -8.90 -8.53
C LEU A 244 1.60 -8.71 -8.53
N PRO A 245 2.26 -8.24 -7.44
CA PRO A 245 3.72 -8.14 -7.42
C PRO A 245 4.43 -9.49 -7.57
N ALA A 246 3.87 -10.55 -6.98
CA ALA A 246 4.43 -11.89 -7.05
C ALA A 246 4.26 -12.51 -8.44
N ILE A 247 3.07 -12.37 -9.04
CA ILE A 247 2.83 -12.81 -10.43
C ILE A 247 3.74 -12.05 -11.39
N SER A 248 3.85 -10.73 -11.23
CA SER A 248 4.67 -9.87 -12.10
C SER A 248 6.15 -10.22 -12.01
N ALA A 249 6.66 -10.42 -10.79
CA ALA A 249 8.04 -10.82 -10.55
C ALA A 249 8.35 -12.20 -11.17
N LEU A 250 7.47 -13.18 -10.99
CA LEU A 250 7.64 -14.52 -11.57
C LEU A 250 7.60 -14.48 -13.10
N GLY A 251 6.64 -13.72 -13.65
CA GLY A 251 6.54 -13.50 -15.09
C GLY A 251 7.81 -12.88 -15.65
N LEU A 252 8.29 -11.79 -15.05
CA LEU A 252 9.46 -11.06 -15.52
C LEU A 252 10.73 -11.92 -15.47
N ALA A 253 10.93 -12.71 -14.41
CA ALA A 253 12.01 -13.69 -14.31
C ALA A 253 11.94 -14.73 -15.43
N GLY A 254 10.77 -15.34 -15.65
CA GLY A 254 10.56 -16.33 -16.70
C GLY A 254 10.76 -15.77 -18.11
N ILE A 255 10.38 -14.52 -18.34
CA ILE A 255 10.54 -13.80 -19.62
C ILE A 255 12.00 -13.59 -19.94
N ILE A 256 12.77 -13.02 -19.01
CA ILE A 256 14.18 -12.68 -19.22
C ILE A 256 14.99 -13.95 -19.49
N ASP A 257 14.81 -14.98 -18.67
CA ASP A 257 15.54 -16.23 -18.84
C ASP A 257 15.07 -17.02 -20.06
N GLY A 258 13.77 -16.99 -20.38
CA GLY A 258 13.24 -17.53 -21.63
C GLY A 258 13.85 -16.88 -22.87
N LEU A 259 14.06 -15.56 -22.85
CA LEU A 259 14.73 -14.82 -23.93
C LEU A 259 16.20 -15.21 -24.06
N ILE A 260 16.91 -15.39 -22.94
CA ILE A 260 18.31 -15.84 -22.91
C ILE A 260 18.45 -17.23 -23.53
N ILE A 261 17.59 -18.19 -23.15
CA ILE A 261 17.58 -19.54 -23.72
C ILE A 261 17.26 -19.49 -25.22
N TRP A 262 16.26 -18.72 -25.61
CA TRP A 262 15.86 -18.61 -27.01
C TRP A 262 16.99 -18.01 -27.87
N LEU A 263 17.67 -16.97 -27.38
CA LEU A 263 18.79 -16.34 -28.06
C LEU A 263 20.00 -17.29 -28.15
N GLY A 264 20.29 -18.04 -27.09
CA GLY A 264 21.31 -19.10 -27.11
C GLY A 264 21.01 -20.20 -28.12
N THR A 265 19.75 -20.64 -28.19
CA THR A 265 19.26 -21.57 -29.22
C THR A 265 19.48 -21.01 -30.63
N ALA A 266 19.13 -19.74 -30.87
CA ALA A 266 19.30 -19.09 -32.16
C ALA A 266 20.78 -18.99 -32.59
N ILE A 267 21.68 -18.67 -31.66
CA ILE A 267 23.14 -18.66 -31.90
C ILE A 267 23.63 -20.06 -32.30
N MET A 268 23.14 -21.12 -31.65
CA MET A 268 23.52 -22.50 -31.97
C MET A 268 22.97 -22.99 -33.31
N ILE A 269 21.71 -22.65 -33.62
CA ILE A 269 21.00 -23.18 -34.80
C ILE A 269 21.38 -22.42 -36.09
N GLN A 270 22.07 -21.27 -36.02
CA GLN A 270 22.46 -20.45 -37.19
C GLN A 270 21.28 -20.10 -38.12
N GLN A 271 20.05 -20.13 -37.62
CA GLN A 271 18.91 -19.68 -38.40
C GLN A 271 19.08 -18.19 -38.69
N ARG A 272 18.77 -17.78 -39.93
CA ARG A 272 18.73 -16.40 -40.44
C ARG A 272 17.63 -15.55 -39.75
N THR A 273 17.42 -15.69 -38.45
CA THR A 273 16.61 -14.74 -37.70
C THR A 273 17.39 -13.45 -37.57
N SER A 274 17.01 -12.46 -38.36
CA SER A 274 17.63 -11.14 -38.31
C SER A 274 17.41 -10.52 -36.92
N LEU A 275 18.46 -9.97 -36.31
CA LEU A 275 18.39 -9.23 -35.02
C LEU A 275 17.21 -8.23 -34.94
N PRO A 276 16.81 -7.52 -36.01
CA PRO A 276 15.62 -6.66 -35.99
C PRO A 276 14.31 -7.42 -35.74
N GLU A 277 14.21 -8.66 -36.19
CA GLU A 277 13.02 -9.50 -36.00
C GLU A 277 12.95 -10.04 -34.56
N VAL A 278 14.11 -10.38 -34.00
CA VAL A 278 14.29 -10.68 -32.57
C VAL A 278 13.82 -9.49 -31.74
N LEU A 279 14.40 -8.30 -31.96
CA LEU A 279 14.06 -7.08 -31.23
C LEU A 279 12.61 -6.66 -31.44
N ARG A 280 12.03 -6.89 -32.63
CA ARG A 280 10.61 -6.63 -32.91
C ARG A 280 9.69 -7.59 -32.16
N LYS A 281 10.03 -8.88 -32.09
CA LYS A 281 9.30 -9.86 -31.27
C LYS A 281 9.45 -9.54 -29.79
N LEU A 282 10.63 -9.14 -29.34
CA LEU A 282 10.89 -8.65 -27.98
C LEU A 282 10.02 -7.42 -27.66
N LYS A 283 10.03 -6.40 -28.53
CA LYS A 283 9.22 -5.19 -28.38
C LYS A 283 7.72 -5.49 -28.40
N LYS A 284 7.25 -6.39 -29.27
CA LYS A 284 5.85 -6.84 -29.31
C LYS A 284 5.48 -7.67 -28.09
N PHE A 285 6.38 -8.50 -27.61
CA PHE A 285 6.18 -9.32 -26.41
C PHE A 285 6.18 -8.45 -25.16
N TRP A 286 7.11 -7.50 -25.02
CA TRP A 286 7.07 -6.45 -23.99
C TRP A 286 5.80 -5.62 -24.09
N ALA A 287 5.39 -5.20 -25.28
CA ALA A 287 4.11 -4.50 -25.47
C ALA A 287 2.90 -5.39 -25.08
N ASN A 288 2.95 -6.69 -25.35
CA ASN A 288 1.92 -7.64 -24.96
C ASN A 288 1.96 -7.97 -23.46
N ILE A 289 3.13 -8.03 -22.84
CA ILE A 289 3.28 -8.18 -21.39
C ILE A 289 2.80 -6.92 -20.73
N ILE A 290 3.22 -5.72 -21.16
CA ILE A 290 2.65 -4.45 -20.72
C ILE A 290 1.13 -4.40 -20.95
N LYS A 291 0.58 -5.15 -21.92
CA LYS A 291 -0.86 -5.28 -22.18
C LYS A 291 -1.55 -6.42 -21.38
N VAL A 292 -0.79 -7.37 -20.83
CA VAL A 292 -1.27 -8.53 -20.04
C VAL A 292 -1.07 -8.27 -18.54
N SER A 293 0.11 -7.78 -18.14
CA SER A 293 0.36 -7.06 -16.89
C SER A 293 -0.37 -5.71 -16.85
N GLY A 294 -0.74 -5.18 -18.02
CA GLY A 294 -1.71 -4.08 -18.20
C GLY A 294 -3.07 -4.58 -18.68
N GLN A 295 -3.59 -5.61 -18.03
CA GLN A 295 -5.04 -5.66 -17.82
C GLN A 295 -5.54 -4.51 -16.90
N THR A 296 -4.66 -3.58 -16.52
CA THR A 296 -5.00 -2.15 -16.53
C THR A 296 -4.99 -1.60 -17.96
N VAL A 297 -6.19 -1.53 -18.54
CA VAL A 297 -6.67 -0.56 -19.54
C VAL A 297 -5.61 -0.06 -20.53
N THR A 298 -5.72 -0.49 -21.79
CA THR A 298 -5.12 0.23 -22.93
C THR A 298 -5.44 1.72 -22.80
N PRO A 299 -4.44 2.60 -22.66
CA PRO A 299 -4.66 4.02 -22.47
C PRO A 299 -5.04 4.63 -23.82
N GLU A 300 -6.33 4.73 -24.08
CA GLU A 300 -6.83 5.84 -24.86
C GLU A 300 -6.80 7.05 -23.93
N LEU A 301 -5.73 7.85 -24.08
CA LEU A 301 -5.45 9.11 -23.38
C LEU A 301 -6.12 9.26 -22.00
N MET A 302 -5.56 8.60 -20.99
CA MET A 302 -5.81 8.98 -19.60
C MET A 302 -4.75 10.02 -19.21
N PRO A 303 -5.13 11.25 -18.81
CA PRO A 303 -4.24 12.21 -18.17
C PRO A 303 -3.49 11.52 -17.00
N GLU A 304 -2.27 11.97 -16.66
CA GLU A 304 -1.52 11.43 -15.50
C GLU A 304 -2.37 11.32 -14.23
N ASP A 305 -3.33 12.23 -14.08
CA ASP A 305 -4.28 12.30 -12.98
C ASP A 305 -5.11 11.02 -12.80
N ALA A 306 -5.52 10.34 -13.87
CA ALA A 306 -6.41 9.18 -13.76
C ALA A 306 -5.70 7.88 -13.36
N LYS A 307 -4.37 7.79 -13.50
CA LYS A 307 -3.59 6.62 -13.03
C LYS A 307 -3.47 6.57 -11.52
N MET A 308 -3.39 7.72 -10.85
CA MET A 308 -3.35 7.78 -9.38
C MET A 308 -4.68 7.38 -8.73
N LEU A 309 -5.80 7.58 -9.44
CA LEU A 309 -7.13 7.23 -8.96
C LEU A 309 -7.50 5.76 -9.18
N ALA A 310 -6.78 5.02 -10.02
CA ALA A 310 -7.08 3.60 -10.29
C ALA A 310 -6.65 2.65 -9.15
N ILE A 311 -5.65 3.04 -8.35
CA ILE A 311 -5.03 2.19 -7.30
C ILE A 311 -6.03 1.79 -6.20
N PRO A 312 -6.85 2.70 -5.62
CA PRO A 312 -7.87 2.32 -4.64
C PRO A 312 -8.95 1.40 -5.24
N LEU A 313 -9.27 1.56 -6.53
CA LEU A 313 -10.33 0.82 -7.20
C LEU A 313 -9.98 -0.61 -7.59
N ASP A 314 -8.72 -0.83 -7.97
CA ASP A 314 -8.19 -2.17 -8.19
C ASP A 314 -8.12 -2.95 -6.86
N THR A 315 -7.82 -2.26 -5.75
CA THR A 315 -7.80 -2.84 -4.40
C THR A 315 -9.20 -3.24 -3.89
N VAL A 316 -10.25 -2.48 -4.22
CA VAL A 316 -11.64 -2.81 -3.88
C VAL A 316 -12.14 -4.05 -4.65
N MET A 317 -11.71 -4.24 -5.91
CA MET A 317 -12.04 -5.45 -6.69
C MET A 317 -11.42 -6.71 -6.07
N GLU A 318 -10.20 -6.62 -5.54
CA GLU A 318 -9.49 -7.76 -4.93
C GLU A 318 -10.15 -8.28 -3.63
N LEU A 319 -10.99 -7.47 -2.98
CA LEU A 319 -11.70 -7.82 -1.74
C LEU A 319 -13.10 -8.41 -1.96
N GLY A 320 -13.49 -8.66 -3.21
CA GLY A 320 -14.75 -9.32 -3.56
C GLY A 320 -15.99 -8.42 -3.48
N ALA A 321 -15.80 -7.10 -3.35
CA ALA A 321 -16.87 -6.11 -3.48
C ALA A 321 -16.94 -5.60 -4.93
N SER A 322 -18.13 -5.26 -5.42
CA SER A 322 -18.29 -4.60 -6.73
C SER A 322 -17.70 -3.19 -6.65
N SER A 323 -16.62 -2.93 -7.39
CA SER A 323 -16.00 -1.61 -7.48
C SER A 323 -16.90 -0.59 -8.18
N ALA A 324 -17.83 -1.05 -9.02
CA ALA A 324 -18.88 -0.21 -9.57
C ALA A 324 -19.87 0.26 -8.48
N VAL A 325 -20.24 -0.63 -7.55
CA VAL A 325 -21.10 -0.30 -6.39
C VAL A 325 -20.36 0.60 -5.40
N PHE A 326 -19.08 0.36 -5.18
CA PHE A 326 -18.24 1.23 -4.35
C PHE A 326 -18.23 2.68 -4.88
N LEU A 327 -18.02 2.87 -6.19
CA LEU A 327 -18.06 4.19 -6.79
C LEU A 327 -19.47 4.79 -6.87
N SER A 328 -20.53 3.98 -6.99
CA SER A 328 -21.89 4.54 -6.96
C SER A 328 -22.21 5.14 -5.59
N TYR A 329 -21.82 4.46 -4.50
CA TYR A 329 -21.94 5.04 -3.16
C TYR A 329 -21.08 6.29 -2.98
N PHE A 330 -19.87 6.32 -3.58
CA PHE A 330 -19.05 7.53 -3.60
C PHE A 330 -19.75 8.67 -4.34
N TYR A 331 -20.34 8.39 -5.50
CA TYR A 331 -21.07 9.36 -6.31
C TYR A 331 -22.29 9.91 -5.57
N ASP A 332 -23.07 9.03 -4.94
CA ASP A 332 -24.27 9.40 -4.19
C ASP A 332 -23.95 10.23 -2.93
N ALA A 333 -22.72 10.13 -2.41
CA ALA A 333 -22.25 10.95 -1.28
C ALA A 333 -21.82 12.36 -1.68
N ILE A 334 -21.77 12.70 -2.97
CA ILE A 334 -21.41 14.04 -3.45
C ILE A 334 -22.66 14.92 -3.53
N ASP A 335 -22.69 16.02 -2.78
CA ASP A 335 -23.73 17.03 -2.89
C ASP A 335 -23.59 17.83 -4.20
N ASN A 336 -24.65 17.80 -5.01
CA ASN A 336 -24.66 18.41 -6.34
C ASN A 336 -24.59 19.94 -6.37
N GLY A 337 -24.93 20.60 -5.26
CA GLY A 337 -24.92 22.07 -5.15
C GLY A 337 -23.63 22.62 -4.54
N THR A 338 -23.06 21.91 -3.57
CA THR A 338 -21.92 22.40 -2.77
C THR A 338 -20.60 21.70 -3.10
N GLY A 339 -20.65 20.51 -3.72
CA GLY A 339 -19.49 19.64 -3.92
C GLY A 339 -18.95 19.05 -2.63
N GLU A 340 -19.71 19.12 -1.53
CA GLU A 340 -19.41 18.45 -0.27
C GLU A 340 -19.57 16.94 -0.42
N ILE A 341 -18.63 16.20 0.13
CA ILE A 341 -18.67 14.73 0.16
C ILE A 341 -19.08 14.34 1.58
N ASN A 342 -20.29 13.79 1.71
CA ASN A 342 -20.83 13.34 2.98
C ASN A 342 -20.09 12.08 3.43
N TYR A 343 -19.01 12.28 4.20
CA TYR A 343 -18.16 11.19 4.65
C TYR A 343 -18.92 10.24 5.59
N THR A 344 -19.83 10.76 6.43
CA THR A 344 -20.69 9.95 7.31
C THR A 344 -21.52 8.93 6.53
N LEU A 345 -22.07 9.32 5.37
CA LEU A 345 -22.79 8.39 4.50
C LEU A 345 -21.86 7.28 3.95
N LEU A 346 -20.59 7.59 3.73
CA LEU A 346 -19.58 6.61 3.35
C LEU A 346 -19.18 5.72 4.54
N GLU A 347 -19.18 6.22 5.77
CA GLU A 347 -18.91 5.40 6.97
C GLU A 347 -19.97 4.32 7.20
N GLU A 348 -21.24 4.62 6.92
CA GLU A 348 -22.35 3.66 7.04
C GLU A 348 -22.21 2.44 6.12
N THR A 349 -21.38 2.53 5.07
CA THR A 349 -21.06 1.39 4.19
C THR A 349 -20.08 0.38 4.81
N GLY A 350 -19.51 0.68 5.99
CA GLY A 350 -18.73 -0.25 6.81
C GLY A 350 -17.34 -0.56 6.25
N LYS A 351 -17.13 -1.81 5.78
CA LYS A 351 -15.81 -2.39 5.43
C LYS A 351 -15.04 -1.62 4.34
N ALA A 352 -15.67 -0.67 3.66
CA ALA A 352 -15.09 0.11 2.58
C ALA A 352 -14.48 1.46 3.00
N ILE A 353 -14.62 1.87 4.27
CA ILE A 353 -14.23 3.21 4.74
C ILE A 353 -12.76 3.56 4.49
N VAL A 354 -11.85 2.59 4.66
CA VAL A 354 -10.41 2.75 4.40
C VAL A 354 -10.16 3.05 2.92
N PHE A 355 -10.93 2.44 2.01
CA PHE A 355 -10.79 2.66 0.57
C PHE A 355 -11.35 4.01 0.13
N TYR A 356 -12.44 4.49 0.75
CA TYR A 356 -12.93 5.85 0.50
C TYR A 356 -11.92 6.90 0.96
N LYS A 357 -11.26 6.67 2.11
CA LYS A 357 -10.19 7.55 2.58
C LYS A 357 -8.99 7.56 1.62
N MET A 358 -8.56 6.39 1.16
CA MET A 358 -7.50 6.26 0.15
C MET A 358 -7.86 6.96 -1.16
N LEU A 359 -9.10 6.82 -1.63
CA LEU A 359 -9.59 7.51 -2.83
C LEU A 359 -9.55 9.03 -2.65
N LEU A 360 -10.08 9.55 -1.54
CA LEU A 360 -10.09 10.98 -1.22
C LEU A 360 -8.68 11.55 -1.09
N ASP A 361 -7.75 10.83 -0.47
CA ASP A 361 -6.35 11.25 -0.35
C ASP A 361 -5.65 11.29 -1.72
N SER A 362 -5.93 10.33 -2.60
CA SER A 362 -5.44 10.35 -3.98
C SER A 362 -6.01 11.54 -4.76
N MET A 363 -7.32 11.80 -4.65
CA MET A 363 -7.95 12.97 -5.29
C MET A 363 -7.44 14.30 -4.71
N ARG A 364 -7.06 14.33 -3.43
CA ARG A 364 -6.41 15.48 -2.80
C ARG A 364 -5.03 15.76 -3.37
N LYS A 365 -4.22 14.71 -3.61
CA LYS A 365 -2.89 14.82 -4.24
C LYS A 365 -2.98 15.36 -5.67
N LEU A 366 -4.05 15.02 -6.39
CA LEU A 366 -4.36 15.58 -7.71
C LEU A 366 -4.95 16.98 -7.65
N GLY A 367 -5.22 17.48 -6.44
CA GLY A 367 -5.79 18.80 -6.23
C GLY A 367 -7.28 18.89 -6.57
N TRP A 368 -7.99 17.79 -6.78
CA TRP A 368 -9.41 17.78 -7.11
C TRP A 368 -10.29 18.01 -5.88
N VAL A 369 -9.83 17.54 -4.72
CA VAL A 369 -10.56 17.62 -3.44
C VAL A 369 -9.72 18.38 -2.41
N LYS A 370 -10.38 19.03 -1.45
CA LYS A 370 -9.76 19.68 -0.29
C LYS A 370 -10.50 19.28 0.99
N LEU A 371 -9.78 19.24 2.10
CA LEU A 371 -10.36 19.08 3.43
C LEU A 371 -10.53 20.46 4.06
N LYS A 372 -11.73 20.79 4.53
CA LYS A 372 -12.03 22.04 5.22
C LYS A 372 -12.96 21.74 6.41
N GLU A 373 -12.53 22.11 7.63
CA GLU A 373 -13.35 21.94 8.84
C GLU A 373 -13.87 20.50 8.99
N ASP A 374 -12.97 19.52 8.80
CA ASP A 374 -13.23 18.08 8.83
C ASP A 374 -14.15 17.50 7.73
N ASN A 375 -14.66 18.34 6.82
CA ASN A 375 -15.45 17.91 5.68
C ASN A 375 -14.63 17.93 4.38
N TRP A 376 -14.89 16.94 3.51
CA TRP A 376 -14.25 16.82 2.21
C TRP A 376 -15.07 17.57 1.16
N TYR A 377 -14.40 18.37 0.33
CA TYR A 377 -15.03 19.16 -0.73
C TYR A 377 -14.31 18.99 -2.05
N ILE A 378 -15.05 18.71 -3.12
CA ILE A 378 -14.54 18.81 -4.49
C ILE A 378 -14.34 20.29 -4.81
N LYS A 379 -13.18 20.66 -5.33
CA LYS A 379 -12.93 22.05 -5.73
C LYS A 379 -13.85 22.40 -6.90
N ARG A 380 -14.44 23.60 -6.84
CA ARG A 380 -15.43 24.07 -7.83
C ARG A 380 -14.95 24.00 -9.28
N ASN A 381 -13.66 24.24 -9.53
CA ASN A 381 -13.04 24.18 -10.86
C ASN A 381 -12.79 22.74 -11.36
N HIS A 382 -12.95 21.73 -10.51
CA HIS A 382 -12.77 20.31 -10.83
C HIS A 382 -14.06 19.49 -10.62
N TYR A 383 -15.18 20.12 -10.28
CA TYR A 383 -16.44 19.44 -9.98
C TYR A 383 -16.95 18.61 -11.17
N ASP A 384 -17.09 19.25 -12.33
CA ASP A 384 -17.57 18.60 -13.56
C ASP A 384 -16.60 17.49 -14.01
N GLN A 385 -15.30 17.75 -13.94
CA GLN A 385 -14.26 16.78 -14.30
C GLN A 385 -14.29 15.55 -13.39
N CYS A 386 -14.45 15.76 -12.08
CA CYS A 386 -14.50 14.70 -11.09
C CYS A 386 -15.75 13.83 -11.24
N THR A 387 -16.93 14.46 -11.33
CA THR A 387 -18.20 13.74 -11.48
C THR A 387 -18.27 12.98 -12.80
N GLU A 388 -17.82 13.59 -13.91
CA GLU A 388 -17.74 12.92 -15.22
C GLU A 388 -16.78 11.72 -15.18
N TRP A 389 -15.64 11.84 -14.48
CA TRP A 389 -14.72 10.72 -14.29
C TRP A 389 -15.36 9.59 -13.49
N VAL A 390 -16.00 9.88 -12.35
CA VAL A 390 -16.67 8.87 -11.52
C VAL A 390 -17.74 8.12 -12.32
N ILE A 391 -18.58 8.83 -13.07
CA ILE A 391 -19.64 8.21 -13.90
C ILE A 391 -19.04 7.31 -14.99
N LYS A 392 -18.01 7.79 -15.71
CA LYS A 392 -17.32 7.00 -16.74
C LYS A 392 -16.70 5.74 -16.14
N GLU A 393 -16.14 5.85 -14.94
CA GLU A 393 -15.46 4.76 -14.27
C GLU A 393 -16.42 3.72 -13.71
N ILE A 394 -17.57 4.14 -13.13
CA ILE A 394 -18.68 3.23 -12.78
C ILE A 394 -19.10 2.42 -13.99
N HIS A 395 -19.28 3.06 -15.14
CA HIS A 395 -19.71 2.39 -16.36
C HIS A 395 -18.65 1.43 -16.91
N ARG A 396 -17.36 1.80 -16.83
CA ARG A 396 -16.23 0.95 -17.22
C ARG A 396 -16.16 -0.30 -16.34
N LEU A 397 -16.28 -0.14 -15.02
CA LEU A 397 -16.18 -1.22 -14.05
C LEU A 397 -17.38 -2.16 -14.11
N SER A 398 -18.60 -1.62 -14.23
CA SER A 398 -19.81 -2.44 -14.41
C SER A 398 -19.71 -3.36 -15.63
N LYS A 399 -19.15 -2.86 -16.75
CA LYS A 399 -18.88 -3.68 -17.94
C LYS A 399 -17.83 -4.77 -17.69
N LEU A 400 -16.80 -4.48 -16.89
CA LEU A 400 -15.74 -5.45 -16.57
C LEU A 400 -16.24 -6.54 -15.62
N GLU A 401 -17.02 -6.18 -14.59
CA GLU A 401 -17.61 -7.11 -13.64
C GLU A 401 -18.58 -8.08 -14.33
N THR A 402 -19.42 -7.56 -15.23
CA THR A 402 -20.34 -8.37 -16.05
C THR A 402 -19.57 -9.35 -16.96
N LYS A 403 -18.42 -8.93 -17.50
CA LYS A 403 -17.58 -9.77 -18.36
C LYS A 403 -16.87 -10.89 -17.58
N ASN A 404 -16.59 -10.68 -16.30
CA ASN A 404 -15.87 -11.61 -15.44
C ASN A 404 -16.80 -12.60 -14.68
N GLY A 405 -18.11 -12.59 -14.96
CA GLY A 405 -19.06 -13.55 -14.38
C GLY A 405 -19.56 -13.21 -12.98
N HIS A 406 -19.31 -11.98 -12.50
CA HIS A 406 -19.98 -11.48 -11.30
C HIS A 406 -21.43 -11.08 -11.65
N PRO A 407 -22.41 -11.31 -10.77
CA PRO A 407 -23.78 -10.86 -10.99
C PRO A 407 -23.78 -9.33 -11.09
N GLY A 408 -23.91 -8.81 -12.32
CA GLY A 408 -23.97 -7.38 -12.56
C GLY A 408 -25.18 -6.80 -11.82
N HIS A 409 -24.94 -5.83 -10.94
CA HIS A 409 -26.03 -5.01 -10.43
C HIS A 409 -26.62 -4.20 -11.59
N PRO A 410 -27.94 -4.19 -11.79
CA PRO A 410 -28.55 -3.39 -12.84
C PRO A 410 -28.36 -1.91 -12.51
N TYR A 411 -27.42 -1.26 -13.20
CA TYR A 411 -27.29 0.18 -13.20
C TYR A 411 -28.57 0.77 -13.81
N LYS A 412 -29.35 1.50 -13.01
CA LYS A 412 -30.48 2.29 -13.51
C LYS A 412 -29.88 3.58 -14.08
N PRO A 413 -29.89 3.81 -15.40
CA PRO A 413 -29.30 5.02 -15.96
C PRO A 413 -29.97 6.25 -15.36
N LEU A 414 -29.18 7.12 -14.74
CA LEU A 414 -29.63 8.46 -14.38
C LEU A 414 -29.98 9.20 -15.67
N THR A 415 -31.26 9.53 -15.82
CA THR A 415 -31.71 10.53 -16.80
C THR A 415 -31.20 11.88 -16.31
N ILE A 416 -30.06 12.33 -16.85
CA ILE A 416 -29.58 13.69 -16.62
C ILE A 416 -30.39 14.58 -17.57
N ASP A 417 -31.39 15.28 -17.05
CA ASP A 417 -31.98 16.42 -17.76
C ASP A 417 -30.93 17.53 -17.79
N VAL A 418 -30.13 17.55 -18.85
CA VAL A 418 -29.22 18.66 -19.14
C VAL A 418 -30.08 19.87 -19.53
N PRO A 419 -30.07 20.99 -18.79
CA PRO A 419 -30.72 22.20 -19.25
C PRO A 419 -29.97 22.68 -20.50
N SER A 420 -30.64 22.66 -21.65
CA SER A 420 -30.06 23.15 -22.90
C SER A 420 -29.81 24.65 -22.81
N SER A 421 -28.58 25.06 -22.52
CA SER A 421 -28.12 26.42 -22.76
C SER A 421 -27.73 26.55 -24.24
N SER A 422 -28.74 26.69 -25.10
CA SER A 422 -28.53 27.13 -26.47
C SER A 422 -28.00 28.57 -26.48
N PRO A 423 -26.90 28.87 -27.20
CA PRO A 423 -26.48 30.25 -27.40
C PRO A 423 -27.46 30.94 -28.35
N GLN A 424 -28.11 32.00 -27.90
CA GLN A 424 -28.79 32.94 -28.80
C GLN A 424 -27.74 33.56 -29.74
N GLN A 425 -27.67 33.05 -30.97
CA GLN A 425 -27.09 33.80 -32.08
C GLN A 425 -28.02 34.98 -32.39
N GLY A 426 -27.55 36.18 -32.04
CA GLY A 426 -28.17 37.43 -32.45
C GLY A 426 -28.10 37.57 -33.96
N ASN A 427 -29.27 37.54 -34.61
CA ASN A 427 -29.42 37.85 -36.01
C ASN A 427 -29.80 39.33 -36.16
N LYS A 428 -28.90 40.12 -36.75
CA LYS A 428 -29.13 41.50 -37.19
C LYS A 428 -29.89 41.47 -38.53
N HIS A 429 -31.07 42.08 -38.58
CA HIS A 429 -31.60 42.82 -39.74
C HIS A 429 -32.68 43.78 -39.21
N GLN A 430 -32.39 45.08 -39.14
CA GLN A 430 -32.80 46.13 -40.11
C GLN A 430 -34.32 46.40 -40.14
N GLY A 431 -34.70 47.63 -39.78
CA GLY A 431 -35.98 48.22 -40.15
C GLY A 431 -36.59 49.19 -39.12
N LEU A 432 -36.14 50.45 -39.11
CA LEU A 432 -36.97 51.62 -38.76
C LEU A 432 -38.09 51.81 -39.83
N PRO A 433 -39.10 52.70 -39.68
CA PRO A 433 -39.50 53.52 -38.52
C PRO A 433 -41.03 53.46 -38.22
N GLY A 434 -41.47 54.08 -37.12
CA GLY A 434 -42.88 54.46 -36.95
C GLY A 434 -43.24 55.13 -35.63
N GLY A 435 -43.28 56.47 -35.63
CA GLY A 435 -44.31 57.26 -34.92
C GLY A 435 -44.10 57.63 -33.44
N SER A 436 -43.80 58.92 -33.21
CA SER A 436 -44.14 59.71 -32.00
C SER A 436 -45.66 59.81 -31.81
N PRO A 437 -46.21 60.20 -30.64
CA PRO A 437 -45.89 61.41 -29.87
C PRO A 437 -44.98 61.21 -28.65
#